data_AF-I1LHD7-F1
#
_entry.id   AF-I1LHD7-F1
#
_cell.length_a   1.000
_cell.length_b   1.000
_cell.length_c   1.000
_cell.angle_alpha   90.00
_cell.angle_beta   90.00
_cell.angle_gamma   90.00
#
_symmetry.space_group_name_H-M   'P 1'
#
loop_
_entity.id
_entity.type
_entity.pdbx_description
1 polymer ?
#
loop_
_entity_poly.entity_id
_entity_poly.type
_entity_poly.pdbx_seq_one_letter_code
_entity_poly.pdbx_strand_id
1 'polypeptide(L)'
;MKPKSIRIRNLPTHLLLIAVCLFTSSSASKIGENCGSDNKCDAGLSCQTCPANGNTRPRCSRTQPLSPTSKVKGLAFNRYSWLTTHNSYALAGARSATGSVIVAPMNQEDKVDEQLKNGVRGFMLDMYDFQNDIWLCHSFQSKCFNFTAFQPAINVLKDMRTFLDGNPSEIITIFIEDYVTAPQGLTKVLRDSGLSKYMFPVSRMPKNGEDWPTVDDMVQKNQRLVVFTSKSAKEASEGIAYQWTYVVENQCQFPPWKNVLLVFEFKLFEYFYNFFSFLLLFEVKNCFLMLLFCWV
;
A
#
# COMPACT_ATOMS: atom_id res chain seq x y z
N MET A 1 -62.78 -53.80 -31.75
CA MET A 1 -61.80 -52.74 -32.06
C MET A 1 -62.15 -51.50 -31.23
N LYS A 2 -61.27 -51.07 -30.33
CA LYS A 2 -61.34 -49.78 -29.60
C LYS A 2 -59.99 -49.06 -29.77
N PRO A 3 -59.96 -47.73 -29.92
CA PRO A 3 -58.77 -47.00 -30.35
C PRO A 3 -57.77 -46.81 -29.21
N LYS A 4 -56.47 -46.89 -29.52
CA LYS A 4 -55.39 -46.57 -28.58
C LYS A 4 -55.27 -45.05 -28.45
N SER A 5 -55.47 -44.54 -27.24
CA SER A 5 -55.16 -43.15 -26.86
C SER A 5 -53.64 -42.96 -26.81
N ILE A 6 -53.14 -41.98 -27.55
CA ILE A 6 -51.74 -41.52 -27.50
C ILE A 6 -51.62 -40.54 -26.32
N ARG A 7 -50.81 -40.91 -25.33
CA ARG A 7 -50.46 -40.06 -24.19
C ARG A 7 -49.28 -39.18 -24.57
N ILE A 8 -49.52 -37.90 -24.86
CA ILE A 8 -48.47 -36.89 -25.07
C ILE A 8 -47.74 -36.71 -23.73
N ARG A 9 -46.43 -37.03 -23.71
CA ARG A 9 -45.56 -36.81 -22.56
C ARG A 9 -45.28 -35.32 -22.41
N ASN A 10 -45.78 -34.71 -21.34
CA ASN A 10 -45.27 -33.43 -20.85
C ASN A 10 -43.87 -33.67 -20.25
N LEU A 11 -42.84 -33.15 -20.90
CA LEU A 11 -41.47 -33.05 -20.38
C LEU A 11 -40.87 -31.74 -20.91
N PRO A 12 -40.18 -30.94 -20.10
CA PRO A 12 -40.60 -30.41 -18.80
C PRO A 12 -40.43 -28.87 -18.77
N THR A 13 -41.33 -28.14 -18.13
CA THR A 13 -41.15 -26.72 -17.80
C THR A 13 -39.86 -26.43 -17.02
N HIS A 14 -39.26 -27.46 -16.41
CA HIS A 14 -37.95 -27.40 -15.76
C HIS A 14 -36.76 -27.17 -16.71
N LEU A 15 -36.81 -27.61 -17.98
CA LEU A 15 -35.71 -27.34 -18.92
C LEU A 15 -35.68 -25.87 -19.37
N LEU A 16 -36.85 -25.22 -19.41
CA LEU A 16 -36.95 -23.80 -19.77
C LEU A 16 -36.39 -22.89 -18.66
N LEU A 17 -36.60 -23.24 -17.39
CA LEU A 17 -36.05 -22.51 -16.23
C LEU A 17 -34.53 -22.61 -16.13
N ILE A 18 -33.94 -23.76 -16.47
CA ILE A 18 -32.48 -23.94 -16.49
C ILE A 18 -31.84 -23.11 -17.62
N ALA A 19 -32.49 -23.01 -18.79
CA ALA A 19 -32.00 -22.17 -19.88
C ALA A 19 -32.03 -20.67 -19.52
N VAL A 20 -33.08 -20.18 -18.84
CA VAL A 20 -33.18 -18.76 -18.44
C VAL A 20 -32.15 -18.40 -17.36
N CYS A 21 -31.80 -19.31 -16.45
CA CYS A 21 -30.73 -19.09 -15.47
C CYS A 21 -29.31 -19.13 -16.07
N LEU A 22 -29.12 -19.70 -17.27
CA LEU A 22 -27.82 -19.78 -17.95
C LEU A 22 -27.50 -18.55 -18.82
N PHE A 23 -28.45 -17.64 -19.04
CA PHE A 23 -28.25 -16.42 -19.86
C PHE A 23 -28.03 -15.14 -19.06
N THR A 24 -28.02 -15.18 -17.73
CA THR A 24 -27.51 -14.06 -16.91
C THR A 24 -26.03 -14.26 -16.60
N SER A 25 -25.22 -14.47 -17.64
CA SER A 25 -23.78 -14.28 -17.55
C SER A 25 -23.55 -12.77 -17.49
N SER A 26 -23.64 -12.19 -16.29
CA SER A 26 -23.15 -10.83 -16.07
C SER A 26 -21.63 -10.87 -16.18
N SER A 27 -21.11 -10.79 -17.40
CA SER A 27 -19.68 -10.59 -17.65
C SER A 27 -19.30 -9.25 -17.03
N ALA A 28 -18.56 -9.32 -15.92
CA ALA A 28 -17.94 -8.15 -15.34
C ALA A 28 -16.80 -7.67 -16.27
N SER A 29 -16.55 -6.37 -16.28
CA SER A 29 -15.58 -5.77 -17.19
C SER A 29 -14.14 -6.01 -16.72
N LYS A 30 -13.27 -6.36 -17.66
CA LYS A 30 -11.85 -6.62 -17.40
C LYS A 30 -11.07 -5.33 -17.23
N ILE A 31 -9.83 -5.44 -16.76
CA ILE A 31 -8.92 -4.29 -16.64
C ILE A 31 -8.79 -3.54 -17.98
N GLY A 32 -8.95 -2.22 -17.93
CA GLY A 32 -8.94 -1.32 -19.08
C GLY A 32 -10.28 -1.20 -19.82
N GLU A 33 -11.26 -2.06 -19.56
CA GLU A 33 -12.59 -1.98 -20.19
C GLU A 33 -13.46 -0.90 -19.53
N ASN A 34 -14.42 -0.37 -20.28
CA ASN A 34 -15.38 0.61 -19.75
C ASN A 34 -16.37 -0.11 -18.81
N CYS A 35 -16.46 0.33 -17.56
CA CYS A 35 -17.35 -0.26 -16.56
C CYS A 35 -18.80 0.24 -16.62
N GLY A 36 -19.11 1.13 -17.57
CA GLY A 36 -20.46 1.63 -17.81
C GLY A 36 -21.04 2.41 -16.62
N SER A 37 -22.36 2.58 -16.61
CA SER A 37 -23.11 3.25 -15.54
C SER A 37 -23.22 2.43 -14.25
N ASP A 38 -23.08 1.11 -14.37
CA ASP A 38 -23.31 0.17 -13.27
C ASP A 38 -22.05 -0.09 -12.44
N ASN A 39 -20.92 0.55 -12.78
CA ASN A 39 -19.61 0.37 -12.15
C ASN A 39 -19.17 -1.09 -12.03
N LYS A 40 -19.50 -1.93 -13.03
CA LYS A 40 -19.25 -3.37 -12.97
C LYS A 40 -17.84 -3.69 -13.46
N CYS A 41 -16.98 -4.10 -12.54
CA CYS A 41 -15.64 -4.62 -12.86
C CYS A 41 -15.44 -6.02 -12.28
N ASP A 42 -14.50 -6.77 -12.86
CA ASP A 42 -14.07 -8.07 -12.34
C ASP A 42 -13.63 -7.96 -10.87
N ALA A 43 -13.68 -9.09 -10.15
CA ALA A 43 -13.29 -9.13 -8.74
C ALA A 43 -11.88 -8.56 -8.52
N GLY A 44 -11.77 -7.59 -7.61
CA GLY A 44 -10.50 -6.91 -7.30
C GLY A 44 -10.18 -5.71 -8.19
N LEU A 45 -11.04 -5.37 -9.15
CA LEU A 45 -10.95 -4.16 -9.95
C LEU A 45 -11.91 -3.08 -9.42
N SER A 46 -11.56 -1.82 -9.65
CA SER A 46 -12.41 -0.65 -9.34
C SER A 46 -12.72 0.12 -10.60
N CYS A 47 -13.95 0.64 -10.70
CA CYS A 47 -14.36 1.52 -11.79
C CYS A 47 -13.85 2.94 -11.50
N GLN A 48 -12.90 3.45 -12.27
CA GLN A 48 -12.31 4.78 -12.07
C GLN A 48 -12.18 5.57 -13.38
N THR A 49 -12.12 6.89 -13.26
CA THR A 49 -11.83 7.82 -14.36
C THR A 49 -10.44 8.41 -14.18
N CYS A 50 -9.73 8.70 -15.29
CA CYS A 50 -8.45 9.41 -15.27
C CYS A 50 -8.58 10.70 -16.11
N PRO A 51 -9.05 11.81 -15.51
CA PRO A 51 -9.24 13.06 -16.25
C PRO A 51 -7.94 13.62 -16.85
N ALA A 52 -6.79 13.32 -16.24
CA ALA A 52 -5.48 13.79 -16.68
C ALA A 52 -5.10 13.37 -18.12
N ASN A 53 -5.63 12.26 -18.63
CA ASN A 53 -5.38 11.83 -20.02
C ASN A 53 -6.46 12.30 -21.02
N GLY A 54 -7.37 13.18 -20.59
CA GLY A 54 -8.51 13.66 -21.40
C GLY A 54 -9.63 12.64 -21.56
N ASN A 55 -9.54 11.46 -20.95
CA ASN A 55 -10.56 10.41 -20.98
C ASN A 55 -11.36 10.38 -19.68
N THR A 56 -12.55 10.96 -19.73
CA THR A 56 -13.51 10.94 -18.62
C THR A 56 -14.35 9.66 -18.57
N ARG A 57 -14.17 8.72 -19.52
CA ARG A 57 -14.93 7.46 -19.49
C ARG A 57 -14.40 6.57 -18.37
N PRO A 58 -15.27 6.11 -17.46
CA PRO A 58 -14.83 5.26 -16.37
C PRO A 58 -14.40 3.90 -16.92
N ARG A 59 -13.28 3.40 -16.43
CA ARG A 59 -12.72 2.11 -16.82
C ARG A 59 -12.39 1.30 -15.58
N CYS A 60 -12.45 -0.02 -15.71
CA CYS A 60 -11.95 -0.91 -14.69
C CYS A 60 -10.44 -0.77 -14.59
N SER A 61 -9.98 -0.20 -13.48
CA SER A 61 -8.58 0.00 -13.14
C SER A 61 -8.28 -0.71 -11.82
N ARG A 62 -6.99 -0.76 -11.48
CA ARG A 62 -6.42 -1.41 -10.29
C ARG A 62 -6.64 -2.92 -10.28
N THR A 63 -5.58 -3.69 -10.09
CA THR A 63 -5.66 -5.14 -9.93
C THR A 63 -5.13 -5.52 -8.56
N GLN A 64 -5.56 -6.66 -8.04
CA GLN A 64 -4.96 -7.26 -6.86
C GLN A 64 -3.54 -7.74 -7.16
N PRO A 65 -2.50 -7.17 -6.53
CA PRO A 65 -1.14 -7.67 -6.68
C PRO A 65 -1.05 -9.11 -6.17
N LEU A 66 -0.31 -9.94 -6.90
CA LEU A 66 -0.05 -11.30 -6.47
C LEU A 66 0.90 -11.29 -5.27
N SER A 67 0.56 -12.02 -4.20
CA SER A 67 1.47 -12.20 -3.07
C SER A 67 2.74 -12.92 -3.56
N PRO A 68 3.96 -12.35 -3.40
CA PRO A 68 5.19 -12.96 -3.89
C PRO A 68 5.42 -14.38 -3.35
N THR A 69 5.07 -14.61 -2.07
CA THR A 69 5.22 -15.90 -1.39
C THR A 69 4.22 -16.97 -1.88
N SER A 70 3.15 -16.56 -2.57
CA SER A 70 2.23 -17.49 -3.24
C SER A 70 2.81 -18.08 -4.53
N LYS A 71 3.83 -17.42 -5.12
CA LYS A 71 4.46 -17.84 -6.38
C LYS A 71 5.70 -18.67 -6.17
N VAL A 72 6.55 -18.26 -5.23
CA VAL A 72 7.76 -18.98 -4.86
C VAL A 72 7.89 -18.94 -3.35
N LYS A 73 8.24 -20.09 -2.74
CA LYS A 73 8.48 -20.23 -1.30
C LYS A 73 9.96 -20.47 -1.03
N GLY A 74 10.38 -20.35 0.23
CA GLY A 74 11.74 -20.67 0.67
C GLY A 74 12.82 -19.66 0.30
N LEU A 75 12.48 -18.53 -0.32
CA LEU A 75 13.46 -17.48 -0.58
C LEU A 75 13.72 -16.65 0.68
N ALA A 76 14.95 -16.13 0.78
CA ALA A 76 15.31 -15.10 1.75
C ALA A 76 14.43 -13.86 1.60
N PHE A 77 14.13 -13.15 2.69
CA PHE A 77 13.26 -11.96 2.65
C PHE A 77 13.71 -10.89 1.63
N ASN A 78 15.02 -10.68 1.49
CA ASN A 78 15.64 -9.76 0.52
C ASN A 78 15.67 -10.28 -0.93
N ARG A 79 15.12 -11.47 -1.21
CA ARG A 79 15.01 -12.05 -2.56
C ARG A 79 13.59 -11.97 -3.12
N TYR A 80 12.69 -11.31 -2.41
CA TYR A 80 11.36 -10.95 -2.87
C TYR A 80 11.27 -9.45 -3.20
N SER A 81 10.39 -9.09 -4.13
CA SER A 81 9.99 -7.71 -4.37
C SER A 81 8.69 -7.41 -3.63
N TRP A 82 8.68 -6.36 -2.81
CA TRP A 82 7.55 -6.00 -1.95
C TRP A 82 6.95 -4.65 -2.34
N LEU A 83 5.66 -4.65 -2.67
CA LEU A 83 4.94 -3.41 -2.96
C LEU A 83 4.96 -2.50 -1.72
N THR A 84 5.45 -1.27 -1.89
CA THR A 84 5.67 -0.29 -0.82
C THR A 84 5.00 1.04 -1.16
N THR A 85 4.30 1.66 -0.20
CA THR A 85 3.67 2.99 -0.39
C THR A 85 4.40 4.08 0.39
N HIS A 86 4.53 5.27 -0.23
CA HIS A 86 5.14 6.46 0.38
C HIS A 86 4.07 7.28 1.11
N ASN A 87 4.33 7.66 2.37
CA ASN A 87 3.38 8.34 3.23
C ASN A 87 2.02 7.65 3.22
N SER A 88 2.03 6.37 3.57
CA SER A 88 0.90 5.44 3.40
C SER A 88 -0.40 5.90 4.08
N TYR A 89 -0.29 6.80 5.04
CA TYR A 89 -1.42 7.36 5.81
C TYR A 89 -2.03 8.61 5.18
N ALA A 90 -1.37 9.23 4.20
CA ALA A 90 -1.73 10.52 3.63
C ALA A 90 -2.86 10.38 2.59
N LEU A 91 -4.04 10.00 3.07
CA LEU A 91 -5.23 9.73 2.26
C LEU A 91 -5.87 11.01 1.70
N ALA A 92 -6.19 10.98 0.41
CA ALA A 92 -6.92 12.03 -0.29
C ALA A 92 -8.30 12.27 0.34
N GLY A 93 -8.60 13.54 0.64
CA GLY A 93 -9.88 13.92 1.27
C GLY A 93 -10.03 13.48 2.74
N ALA A 94 -8.95 13.02 3.39
CA ALA A 94 -8.97 12.70 4.81
C ALA A 94 -9.31 13.94 5.66
N ARG A 95 -10.01 13.70 6.77
CA ARG A 95 -10.21 14.69 7.83
C ARG A 95 -9.20 14.43 8.93
N SER A 96 -8.56 15.50 9.42
CA SER A 96 -7.64 15.39 10.56
C SER A 96 -8.39 14.89 11.79
N ALA A 97 -7.80 13.97 12.55
CA ALA A 97 -8.32 13.57 13.85
C ALA A 97 -8.35 14.74 14.86
N THR A 98 -7.63 15.84 14.59
CA THR A 98 -7.72 17.08 15.37
C THR A 98 -8.96 17.91 15.06
N GLY A 99 -9.71 17.58 14.01
CA GLY A 99 -10.79 18.40 13.45
C GLY A 99 -10.33 19.51 12.50
N SER A 100 -9.02 19.70 12.32
CA SER A 100 -8.46 20.71 11.42
C SER A 100 -8.58 20.31 9.94
N VAL A 101 -8.58 21.32 9.07
CA VAL A 101 -8.38 21.11 7.63
C VAL A 101 -6.94 20.70 7.39
N ILE A 102 -6.74 19.64 6.60
CA ILE A 102 -5.41 19.19 6.21
C ILE A 102 -4.92 20.01 5.02
N VAL A 103 -3.83 20.74 5.21
CA VAL A 103 -3.09 21.50 4.20
C VAL A 103 -1.71 20.89 4.08
N ALA A 104 -1.66 19.69 3.51
CA ALA A 104 -0.45 18.93 3.25
C ALA A 104 -0.65 18.04 2.01
N PRO A 105 0.42 17.63 1.33
CA PRO A 105 0.33 16.64 0.25
C PRO A 105 -0.37 15.36 0.70
N MET A 106 -1.19 14.82 -0.19
CA MET A 106 -1.89 13.55 -0.04
C MET A 106 -1.36 12.60 -1.10
N ASN A 107 -0.94 11.41 -0.70
CA ASN A 107 -0.23 10.46 -1.56
C ASN A 107 -1.07 9.23 -1.90
N GLN A 108 -2.17 9.01 -1.18
CA GLN A 108 -2.92 7.76 -1.22
C GLN A 108 -4.39 8.00 -1.53
N GLU A 109 -5.01 7.08 -2.26
CA GLU A 109 -6.46 7.03 -2.49
C GLU A 109 -7.15 5.96 -1.62
N ASP A 110 -6.36 5.07 -1.00
CA ASP A 110 -6.83 3.97 -0.15
C ASP A 110 -6.33 4.13 1.28
N LYS A 111 -7.13 3.72 2.26
CA LYS A 111 -6.67 3.62 3.66
C LYS A 111 -5.61 2.53 3.81
N VAL A 112 -4.86 2.55 4.90
CA VAL A 112 -3.79 1.55 5.12
C VAL A 112 -4.34 0.12 5.20
N ASP A 113 -5.50 -0.09 5.81
CA ASP A 113 -6.14 -1.41 5.85
C ASP A 113 -6.57 -1.91 4.47
N GLU A 114 -6.98 -1.00 3.58
CA GLU A 114 -7.27 -1.27 2.18
C GLU A 114 -5.99 -1.53 1.37
N GLN A 115 -4.93 -0.75 1.58
CA GLN A 115 -3.61 -0.99 0.99
C GLN A 115 -3.07 -2.39 1.36
N LEU A 116 -3.22 -2.81 2.61
CA LEU A 116 -2.86 -4.15 3.09
C LEU A 116 -3.66 -5.24 2.36
N LYS A 117 -4.98 -5.06 2.24
CA LYS A 117 -5.84 -5.96 1.45
C LYS A 117 -5.36 -5.99 0.00
N ASN A 118 -4.97 -4.86 -0.55
CA ASN A 118 -4.46 -4.64 -1.91
C ASN A 118 -2.99 -5.02 -2.11
N GLY A 119 -2.43 -5.91 -1.28
CA GLY A 119 -1.13 -6.51 -1.53
C GLY A 119 0.08 -5.65 -1.15
N VAL A 120 -0.10 -4.45 -0.59
CA VAL A 120 1.00 -3.64 -0.06
C VAL A 120 1.59 -4.33 1.17
N ARG A 121 2.92 -4.43 1.23
CA ARG A 121 3.67 -5.05 2.33
C ARG A 121 4.77 -4.16 2.89
N GLY A 122 5.05 -3.01 2.27
CA GLY A 122 5.91 -1.96 2.79
C GLY A 122 5.16 -0.65 3.00
N PHE A 123 5.41 0.03 4.11
CA PHE A 123 4.71 1.27 4.45
C PHE A 123 5.69 2.32 4.97
N MET A 124 5.73 3.49 4.34
CA MET A 124 6.49 4.63 4.85
C MET A 124 5.57 5.51 5.70
N LEU A 125 5.98 5.75 6.93
CA LEU A 125 5.22 6.47 7.95
C LEU A 125 6.08 7.58 8.56
N ASP A 126 5.69 8.83 8.34
CA ASP A 126 6.32 9.96 9.01
C ASP A 126 5.72 10.10 10.40
N MET A 127 6.54 9.89 11.43
CA MET A 127 6.10 9.90 12.82
C MET A 127 6.67 11.11 13.56
N TYR A 128 5.80 11.87 14.21
CA TYR A 128 6.13 13.08 14.95
C TYR A 128 5.59 13.02 16.37
N ASP A 129 6.28 13.69 17.30
CA ASP A 129 5.67 14.08 18.57
C ASP A 129 4.61 15.16 18.33
N PHE A 130 3.37 14.90 18.73
CA PHE A 130 2.28 15.87 18.61
C PHE A 130 1.15 15.57 19.61
N GLN A 131 0.59 16.62 20.22
CA GLN A 131 -0.48 16.49 21.23
C GLN A 131 -0.19 15.42 22.31
N ASN A 132 1.07 15.35 22.79
CA ASN A 132 1.55 14.38 23.78
C ASN A 132 1.42 12.91 23.36
N ASP A 133 1.37 12.63 22.05
CA ASP A 133 1.37 11.28 21.48
C ASP A 133 2.19 11.24 20.19
N ILE A 134 2.32 10.07 19.57
CA ILE A 134 2.97 9.90 18.26
C ILE A 134 1.93 9.98 17.15
N TRP A 135 2.11 10.93 16.24
CA TRP A 135 1.18 11.20 15.15
C TRP A 135 1.81 11.00 13.78
N LEU A 136 0.95 10.71 12.82
CA LEU A 136 1.27 10.67 11.41
C LEU A 136 0.97 12.04 10.79
N CYS A 137 2.01 12.72 10.29
CA CYS A 137 1.91 14.09 9.79
C CYS A 137 2.76 14.27 8.55
N HIS A 138 2.23 14.90 7.50
CA HIS A 138 3.02 15.24 6.32
C HIS A 138 3.50 16.68 6.47
N SER A 139 4.63 16.87 7.16
CA SER A 139 5.01 18.18 7.72
C SER A 139 6.43 18.61 7.36
N PHE A 140 6.88 19.74 7.93
CA PHE A 140 8.19 20.32 7.69
C PHE A 140 8.82 20.81 9.01
N GLN A 141 10.12 21.16 8.96
CA GLN A 141 10.88 21.65 10.12
C GLN A 141 10.88 20.71 11.33
N SER A 142 10.77 19.40 11.11
CA SER A 142 10.74 18.38 12.17
C SER A 142 9.63 18.59 13.21
N LYS A 143 8.52 19.26 12.85
CA LYS A 143 7.38 19.51 13.73
C LYS A 143 6.09 19.15 13.03
N CYS A 144 5.14 18.58 13.76
CA CYS A 144 3.78 18.40 13.30
C CYS A 144 2.91 19.60 13.70
N PHE A 145 2.07 20.06 12.78
CA PHE A 145 1.11 21.13 13.01
C PHE A 145 -0.31 20.60 12.87
N ASN A 146 -1.29 21.26 13.49
CA ASN A 146 -2.70 20.86 13.38
C ASN A 146 -3.17 20.70 11.91
N PHE A 147 -2.70 21.57 11.02
CA PHE A 147 -3.06 21.52 9.59
C PHE A 147 -2.23 20.51 8.78
N THR A 148 -1.20 19.88 9.34
CA THR A 148 -0.42 18.80 8.68
C THR A 148 -0.66 17.43 9.31
N ALA A 149 -1.37 17.38 10.44
CA ALA A 149 -1.67 16.18 11.19
C ALA A 149 -2.82 15.39 10.57
N PHE A 150 -2.59 14.11 10.25
CA PHE A 150 -3.64 13.21 9.78
C PHE A 150 -4.33 12.53 10.95
N GLN A 151 -3.61 11.67 11.68
CA GLN A 151 -4.16 10.91 12.81
C GLN A 151 -3.05 10.38 13.73
N PRO A 152 -3.39 9.95 14.97
CA PRO A 152 -2.46 9.22 15.83
C PRO A 152 -1.92 7.97 15.13
N ALA A 153 -0.61 7.73 15.25
CA ALA A 153 0.05 6.59 14.60
C ALA A 153 -0.49 5.25 15.08
N ILE A 154 -0.93 5.18 16.34
CA ILE A 154 -1.48 3.95 16.94
C ILE A 154 -2.69 3.39 16.17
N ASN A 155 -3.47 4.23 15.48
CA ASN A 155 -4.62 3.76 14.70
C ASN A 155 -4.17 2.90 13.52
N VAL A 156 -3.24 3.42 12.71
CA VAL A 156 -2.66 2.70 11.57
C VAL A 156 -1.91 1.45 12.03
N LEU A 157 -1.16 1.53 13.13
CA LEU A 157 -0.46 0.37 13.68
C LEU A 157 -1.43 -0.72 14.17
N LYS A 158 -2.62 -0.34 14.68
CA LYS A 158 -3.68 -1.30 15.05
C LYS A 158 -4.34 -1.96 13.83
N ASP A 159 -4.43 -1.25 12.71
CA ASP A 159 -4.88 -1.87 11.45
C ASP A 159 -3.88 -2.92 10.96
N MET A 160 -2.58 -2.59 10.97
CA MET A 160 -1.50 -3.55 10.65
C MET A 160 -1.48 -4.74 11.61
N ARG A 161 -1.71 -4.50 12.90
CA ARG A 161 -1.85 -5.53 13.92
C ARG A 161 -2.99 -6.50 13.59
N THR A 162 -4.16 -5.96 13.31
CA THR A 162 -5.36 -6.72 12.96
C THR A 162 -5.12 -7.56 11.70
N PHE A 163 -4.44 -6.98 10.71
CA PHE A 163 -4.06 -7.71 9.51
C PHE A 163 -3.11 -8.88 9.80
N LEU A 164 -2.05 -8.68 10.58
CA LEU A 164 -1.11 -9.76 10.93
C LEU A 164 -1.78 -10.85 11.79
N ASP A 165 -2.77 -10.49 12.61
CA ASP A 165 -3.59 -11.47 13.35
C ASP A 165 -4.44 -12.34 12.43
N GLY A 166 -5.12 -11.74 11.45
CA GLY A 166 -5.95 -12.46 10.49
C GLY A 166 -5.17 -13.24 9.43
N ASN A 167 -3.91 -12.89 9.20
CA ASN A 167 -3.11 -13.43 8.10
C ASN A 167 -1.76 -13.96 8.61
N PRO A 168 -1.70 -15.22 9.11
CA PRO A 168 -0.51 -15.76 9.78
C PRO A 168 0.71 -15.95 8.86
N SER A 169 0.51 -16.06 7.54
CA SER A 169 1.59 -16.21 6.55
C SER A 169 2.17 -14.89 6.04
N GLU A 170 1.58 -13.76 6.42
CA GLU A 170 1.95 -12.45 5.87
C GLU A 170 3.02 -11.76 6.71
N ILE A 171 3.81 -10.92 6.04
CA ILE A 171 4.90 -10.13 6.61
C ILE A 171 4.72 -8.66 6.23
N ILE A 172 5.00 -7.73 7.15
CA ILE A 172 4.94 -6.29 6.88
C ILE A 172 6.30 -5.66 7.15
N THR A 173 6.65 -4.65 6.36
CA THR A 173 7.79 -3.75 6.60
C THR A 173 7.28 -2.34 6.84
N ILE A 174 7.79 -1.69 7.90
CA ILE A 174 7.53 -0.28 8.19
C ILE A 174 8.84 0.49 8.08
N PHE A 175 8.83 1.57 7.32
CA PHE A 175 9.90 2.57 7.25
C PHE A 175 9.41 3.82 7.97
N ILE A 176 10.09 4.22 9.03
CA ILE A 176 9.71 5.39 9.83
C ILE A 176 10.60 6.56 9.44
N GLU A 177 10.01 7.59 8.83
CA GLU A 177 10.64 8.91 8.78
C GLU A 177 10.48 9.57 10.16
N ASP A 178 11.53 9.49 10.95
CA ASP A 178 11.46 9.65 12.40
C ASP A 178 11.77 11.08 12.86
N TYR A 179 10.73 11.73 13.36
CA TYR A 179 10.76 13.03 14.03
C TYR A 179 10.35 12.92 15.52
N VAL A 180 10.40 11.72 16.09
CA VAL A 180 10.04 11.42 17.48
C VAL A 180 11.24 11.64 18.41
N THR A 181 11.14 12.67 19.23
CA THR A 181 12.10 13.05 20.26
C THR A 181 11.73 12.52 21.65
N ALA A 182 10.46 12.17 21.88
CA ALA A 182 10.02 11.57 23.13
C ALA A 182 10.84 10.29 23.45
N PRO A 183 11.40 10.16 24.66
CA PRO A 183 12.16 8.98 25.05
C PRO A 183 11.32 7.70 24.91
N GLN A 184 11.83 6.71 24.19
CA GLN A 184 11.13 5.44 23.92
C GLN A 184 9.78 5.61 23.19
N GLY A 185 9.56 6.73 22.50
CA GLY A 185 8.28 7.03 21.85
C GLY A 185 7.88 5.99 20.80
N LEU A 186 8.81 5.53 19.97
CA LEU A 186 8.54 4.52 18.95
C LEU A 186 8.33 3.14 19.58
N THR A 187 9.20 2.74 20.51
CA THR A 187 9.05 1.48 21.25
C THR A 187 7.72 1.42 21.99
N LYS A 188 7.30 2.53 22.62
CA LYS A 188 6.02 2.62 23.33
C LYS A 188 4.84 2.46 22.36
N VAL A 189 4.79 3.19 21.25
CA VAL A 189 3.65 3.11 20.33
C VAL A 189 3.56 1.74 19.61
N LEU A 190 4.69 1.11 19.30
CA LEU A 190 4.74 -0.26 18.77
C LEU A 190 4.28 -1.31 19.79
N ARG A 191 4.63 -1.13 21.06
CA ARG A 191 4.16 -1.99 22.16
C ARG A 191 2.66 -1.82 22.40
N ASP A 192 2.20 -0.59 22.50
CA ASP A 192 0.81 -0.24 22.83
C ASP A 192 -0.15 -0.61 21.68
N SER A 193 0.33 -0.66 20.44
CA SER A 193 -0.41 -1.22 19.29
C SER A 193 -0.41 -2.77 19.25
N GLY A 194 0.41 -3.42 20.06
CA GLY A 194 0.56 -4.88 20.09
C GLY A 194 1.43 -5.46 18.98
N LEU A 195 2.15 -4.62 18.22
CA LEU A 195 2.98 -5.06 17.11
C LEU A 195 4.34 -5.63 17.55
N SER A 196 4.83 -5.29 18.75
CA SER A 196 6.14 -5.75 19.24
C SER A 196 6.35 -7.26 19.19
N LYS A 197 5.29 -8.07 19.36
CA LYS A 197 5.42 -9.54 19.31
C LYS A 197 5.65 -10.11 17.90
N TYR A 198 5.56 -9.29 16.87
CA TYR A 198 5.92 -9.67 15.50
C TYR A 198 7.28 -9.14 15.07
N MET A 199 7.92 -8.28 15.85
CA MET A 199 9.13 -7.59 15.41
C MET A 199 10.26 -8.58 15.17
N PHE A 200 10.87 -8.48 13.98
CA PHE A 200 12.12 -9.15 13.67
C PHE A 200 13.29 -8.43 14.35
N PRO A 201 14.10 -9.13 15.16
CA PRO A 201 15.09 -8.48 16.01
C PRO A 201 16.32 -8.01 15.22
N VAL A 202 16.83 -6.82 15.55
CA VAL A 202 18.04 -6.22 14.94
C VAL A 202 19.25 -7.16 15.04
N SER A 203 19.40 -7.90 16.15
CA SER A 203 20.49 -8.85 16.36
C SER A 203 20.56 -9.99 15.34
N ARG A 204 19.46 -10.25 14.60
CA ARG A 204 19.39 -11.25 13.53
C ARG A 204 19.33 -10.64 12.13
N MET A 205 19.40 -9.32 12.00
CA MET A 205 19.43 -8.68 10.68
C MET A 205 20.80 -8.91 10.04
N PRO A 206 20.85 -9.48 8.82
CA PRO A 206 22.09 -9.72 8.13
C PRO A 206 22.78 -8.39 7.79
N LYS A 207 24.11 -8.45 7.72
CA LYS A 207 24.94 -7.30 7.34
C LYS A 207 25.67 -7.62 6.05
N ASN A 208 26.29 -6.61 5.45
CA ASN A 208 27.15 -6.78 4.27
C ASN A 208 26.50 -7.46 3.05
N GLY A 209 25.17 -7.44 2.95
CA GLY A 209 24.43 -8.01 1.81
C GLY A 209 24.21 -9.52 1.89
N GLU A 210 24.44 -10.13 3.06
CA GLU A 210 24.05 -11.52 3.30
C GLU A 210 22.53 -11.72 3.19
N ASP A 211 22.13 -12.94 2.87
CA ASP A 211 20.72 -13.30 2.79
C ASP A 211 20.04 -13.20 4.16
N TRP A 212 18.85 -12.60 4.17
CA TRP A 212 17.96 -12.63 5.32
C TRP A 212 17.47 -14.05 5.57
N PRO A 213 16.94 -14.36 6.77
CA PRO A 213 16.15 -15.57 6.96
C PRO A 213 15.07 -15.69 5.89
N THR A 214 14.72 -16.93 5.54
CA THR A 214 13.62 -17.16 4.62
C THR A 214 12.33 -16.61 5.20
N VAL A 215 11.42 -16.15 4.33
CA VAL A 215 10.12 -15.67 4.79
C VAL A 215 9.38 -16.78 5.56
N ASP A 216 9.56 -18.04 5.17
CA ASP A 216 9.02 -19.19 5.89
C ASP A 216 9.56 -19.30 7.33
N ASP A 217 10.88 -19.11 7.57
CA ASP A 217 11.47 -19.09 8.93
C ASP A 217 10.93 -17.94 9.76
N MET A 218 10.84 -16.75 9.16
CA MET A 218 10.31 -15.55 9.81
C MET A 218 8.84 -15.76 10.23
N VAL A 219 8.02 -16.35 9.34
CA VAL A 219 6.63 -16.68 9.61
C VAL A 219 6.49 -17.73 10.71
N GLN A 220 7.26 -18.83 10.63
CA GLN A 220 7.22 -19.91 11.63
C GLN A 220 7.59 -19.42 13.04
N LYS A 221 8.54 -18.47 13.14
CA LYS A 221 8.93 -17.85 14.42
C LYS A 221 8.04 -16.68 14.82
N ASN A 222 7.00 -16.38 14.04
CA ASN A 222 6.10 -15.25 14.21
C ASN A 222 6.84 -13.88 14.24
N GLN A 223 7.96 -13.77 13.53
CA GLN A 223 8.77 -12.55 13.38
C GLN A 223 8.44 -11.88 12.05
N ARG A 224 7.20 -11.40 11.94
CA ARG A 224 6.54 -10.99 10.70
C ARG A 224 6.42 -9.48 10.52
N LEU A 225 7.17 -8.71 11.31
CA LEU A 225 7.24 -7.25 11.20
C LEU A 225 8.70 -6.81 11.17
N VAL A 226 9.13 -6.21 10.08
CA VAL A 226 10.43 -5.54 9.96
C VAL A 226 10.20 -4.04 10.13
N VAL A 227 10.94 -3.40 11.03
CA VAL A 227 10.80 -1.95 11.29
C VAL A 227 12.15 -1.28 11.13
N PHE A 228 12.17 -0.24 10.30
CA PHE A 228 13.32 0.63 10.09
C PHE A 228 12.98 2.06 10.52
N THR A 229 14.00 2.81 10.94
CA THR A 229 13.92 4.24 11.27
C THR A 229 15.02 5.03 10.56
N SER A 230 14.70 6.26 10.19
CA SER A 230 15.65 7.21 9.59
C SER A 230 16.65 7.82 10.60
N LYS A 231 16.53 7.55 11.90
CA LYS A 231 17.44 8.04 12.95
C LYS A 231 18.35 6.96 13.50
N SER A 232 19.66 7.08 13.27
CA SER A 232 20.65 6.08 13.70
C SER A 232 20.69 5.82 15.20
N ALA A 233 20.45 6.85 16.03
CA ALA A 233 20.45 6.72 17.49
C ALA A 233 19.39 5.75 18.04
N LYS A 234 18.32 5.48 17.26
CA LYS A 234 17.22 4.60 17.67
C LYS A 234 17.58 3.12 17.66
N GLU A 235 18.61 2.72 16.92
CA GLU A 235 19.08 1.33 16.95
C GLU A 235 19.66 0.99 18.32
N ALA A 236 20.50 1.86 18.87
CA ALA A 236 21.09 1.66 20.20
C ALA A 236 20.10 1.92 21.34
N SER A 237 19.21 2.92 21.20
CA SER A 237 18.33 3.35 22.28
C SER A 237 16.99 2.61 22.34
N GLU A 238 16.44 2.21 21.20
CA GLU A 238 15.08 1.64 21.09
C GLU A 238 15.08 0.25 20.43
N GLY A 239 16.22 -0.21 19.90
CA GLY A 239 16.34 -1.50 19.20
C GLY A 239 15.63 -1.51 17.84
N ILE A 240 15.45 -0.34 17.21
CA ILE A 240 14.82 -0.20 15.90
C ILE A 240 15.92 0.06 14.86
N ALA A 241 15.95 -0.77 13.82
CA ALA A 241 17.04 -0.79 12.85
C ALA A 241 17.21 0.55 12.13
N TYR A 242 18.44 1.03 12.05
CA TYR A 242 18.75 2.21 11.22
C TYR A 242 18.67 1.83 9.74
N GLN A 243 17.74 2.45 9.01
CA GLN A 243 17.37 1.99 7.67
C GLN A 243 18.56 1.93 6.69
N TRP A 244 19.44 2.93 6.74
CA TRP A 244 20.56 3.09 5.81
C TRP A 244 21.69 2.06 6.02
N THR A 245 21.64 1.26 7.08
CA THR A 245 22.54 0.11 7.25
C THR A 245 22.09 -1.10 6.42
N TYR A 246 20.78 -1.23 6.18
CA TYR A 246 20.17 -2.45 5.63
C TYR A 246 19.54 -2.25 4.24
N VAL A 247 19.17 -1.02 3.90
CA VAL A 247 18.39 -0.68 2.71
C VAL A 247 19.12 0.40 1.90
N VAL A 248 19.02 0.31 0.58
CA VAL A 248 19.50 1.35 -0.33
C VAL A 248 18.29 2.00 -1.00
N GLU A 249 18.27 3.33 -1.01
CA GLU A 249 17.34 4.11 -1.81
C GLU A 249 18.08 4.62 -3.05
N ASN A 250 17.48 4.43 -4.22
CA ASN A 250 18.04 4.97 -5.45
C ASN A 250 17.95 6.49 -5.45
N GLN A 251 19.08 7.17 -5.59
CA GLN A 251 19.09 8.62 -5.77
C GLN A 251 18.66 8.98 -7.18
N CYS A 252 17.46 9.52 -7.34
CA CYS A 252 17.08 10.23 -8.55
C CYS A 252 17.65 11.65 -8.51
N GLN A 253 18.86 11.83 -9.05
CA GLN A 253 19.38 13.17 -9.32
C GLN A 253 18.69 13.74 -10.56
N PHE A 254 17.97 14.85 -10.39
CA PHE A 254 17.59 15.66 -11.55
C PHE A 254 18.86 16.32 -12.12
N PRO A 255 19.15 16.20 -13.43
CA PRO A 255 20.21 16.98 -14.02
C PRO A 255 19.87 18.48 -13.86
N PRO A 256 20.84 19.34 -13.50
CA PRO A 256 20.61 20.77 -13.49
C PRO A 256 20.19 21.20 -14.89
N TRP A 257 19.08 21.94 -15.00
CA TRP A 257 18.48 22.44 -16.23
C TRP A 257 19.54 23.09 -17.15
N LYS A 258 20.11 22.29 -18.06
CA LYS A 258 20.88 22.76 -19.21
C LYS A 258 20.12 22.34 -20.46
N ASN A 259 19.34 23.28 -20.99
CA ASN A 259 18.92 23.41 -22.38
C ASN A 259 18.82 22.10 -23.18
N VAL A 260 17.82 21.27 -22.86
CA VAL A 260 17.26 20.36 -23.86
C VAL A 260 15.86 20.87 -24.16
N LEU A 261 15.74 21.58 -25.28
CA LEU A 261 14.48 21.90 -25.93
C LEU A 261 13.78 20.57 -26.26
N LEU A 262 12.87 20.11 -25.39
CA LEU A 262 11.77 19.26 -25.82
C LEU A 262 10.58 20.20 -25.98
N VAL A 263 10.25 20.48 -27.23
CA VAL A 263 9.12 21.30 -27.64
C VAL A 263 7.84 20.67 -27.11
N PHE A 264 7.22 21.28 -26.11
CA PHE A 264 5.79 21.23 -25.91
C PHE A 264 5.27 22.67 -25.91
N GLU A 265 4.77 23.06 -27.06
CA GLU A 265 4.07 24.32 -27.27
C GLU A 265 2.62 24.13 -26.82
N PHE A 266 2.20 24.77 -25.72
CA PHE A 266 1.08 25.74 -25.68
C PHE A 266 0.79 26.26 -24.24
N LYS A 267 1.14 27.55 -24.07
CA LYS A 267 0.48 28.64 -23.32
C LYS A 267 0.16 28.52 -21.82
N LEU A 268 1.00 29.25 -21.06
CA LEU A 268 0.67 30.23 -20.01
C LEU A 268 -0.43 29.87 -19.00
N PHE A 269 -0.01 29.43 -17.81
CA PHE A 269 -0.48 29.98 -16.54
C PHE A 269 0.66 29.89 -15.52
N GLU A 270 1.09 31.04 -14.98
CA GLU A 270 2.04 31.13 -13.88
C GLU A 270 1.48 30.44 -12.62
N TYR A 271 2.21 29.49 -12.06
CA TYR A 271 2.00 29.03 -10.68
C TYR A 271 3.34 28.71 -10.02
N PHE A 272 3.74 29.58 -9.08
CA PHE A 272 4.72 29.25 -8.06
C PHE A 272 4.09 28.22 -7.11
N TYR A 273 4.75 27.07 -6.97
CA TYR A 273 5.08 26.33 -5.73
C TYR A 273 5.40 24.87 -6.12
N ASN A 274 6.61 24.43 -5.78
CA ASN A 274 7.13 23.09 -6.09
C ASN A 274 6.19 21.98 -5.61
N PHE A 275 5.64 21.22 -6.55
CA PHE A 275 4.98 19.94 -6.34
C PHE A 275 5.66 18.89 -7.21
N PHE A 276 6.39 17.96 -6.60
CA PHE A 276 6.84 16.75 -7.29
C PHE A 276 6.61 15.55 -6.37
N SER A 277 5.84 14.57 -6.84
CA SER A 277 5.76 13.23 -6.25
C SER A 277 6.79 12.32 -6.92
N PHE A 278 7.36 11.42 -6.13
CA PHE A 278 8.50 10.58 -6.50
C PHE A 278 8.14 9.10 -6.57
N LEU A 279 8.82 8.40 -7.48
CA LEU A 279 8.86 6.95 -7.60
C LEU A 279 9.92 6.42 -6.63
N LEU A 280 9.53 5.82 -5.51
CA LEU A 280 10.48 5.23 -4.55
C LEU A 280 10.67 3.73 -4.80
N LEU A 281 11.74 3.38 -5.51
CA LEU A 281 12.19 1.99 -5.62
C LEU A 281 13.15 1.70 -4.46
N PHE A 282 12.73 0.84 -3.53
CA PHE A 282 13.60 0.31 -2.50
C PHE A 282 14.36 -0.90 -3.03
N GLU A 283 15.68 -0.79 -3.09
CA GLU A 283 16.55 -1.92 -3.36
C GLU A 283 17.07 -2.46 -2.03
N VAL A 284 16.49 -3.58 -1.59
CA VAL A 284 17.15 -4.40 -0.57
C VAL A 284 18.27 -5.12 -1.31
N LYS A 285 19.53 -4.92 -0.89
CA LYS A 285 20.76 -5.40 -1.56
C LYS A 285 20.50 -6.66 -2.41
N ASN A 286 20.47 -6.48 -3.74
CA ASN A 286 20.24 -7.44 -4.84
C ASN A 286 18.80 -7.72 -5.33
N CYS A 287 17.86 -6.76 -5.27
CA CYS A 287 16.59 -6.90 -6.02
C CYS A 287 16.01 -5.55 -6.49
N PHE A 288 15.72 -5.44 -7.80
CA PHE A 288 14.98 -4.30 -8.37
C PHE A 288 13.51 -4.37 -7.93
N LEU A 289 13.08 -3.42 -7.10
CA LEU A 289 11.66 -3.13 -6.90
C LEU A 289 11.19 -2.24 -8.06
N MET A 290 9.99 -2.48 -8.60
CA MET A 290 9.34 -1.62 -9.58
C MET A 290 7.97 -1.21 -9.02
N LEU A 291 7.84 0.05 -8.61
CA LEU A 291 6.53 0.68 -8.43
C LEU A 291 6.06 1.19 -9.79
N LEU A 292 4.79 0.98 -10.11
CA LEU A 292 4.09 1.77 -11.12
C LEU A 292 3.26 2.80 -10.37
N PHE A 293 3.56 4.08 -10.56
CA PHE A 293 2.55 5.12 -10.33
C PHE A 293 1.81 5.37 -11.65
N CYS A 294 0.54 4.99 -11.68
CA CYS A 294 -0.41 5.62 -12.58
C CYS A 294 -0.94 6.84 -11.82
N TRP A 295 -0.56 8.04 -12.25
CA TRP A 295 -1.19 9.26 -11.75
C TRP A 295 -2.59 9.38 -12.37
N VAL A 296 -3.61 9.58 -11.53
CA VAL A 296 -4.93 10.09 -11.91
C VAL A 296 -4.93 11.61 -11.83
#